data_AF-A0A847CNH1-F1
#
_entry.id   AF-A0A847CNH1-F1
#
_cell.length_a   1.000
_cell.length_b   1.000
_cell.length_c   1.000
_cell.angle_alpha   90.00
_cell.angle_beta   90.00
_cell.angle_gamma   90.00
#
_symmetry.space_group_name_H-M   'P 1'
#
loop_
_entity.id
_entity.type
_entity.pdbx_description
1 polymer ?
#
loop_
_entity_poly.entity_id
_entity_poly.type
_entity_poly.pdbx_seq_one_letter_code
_entity_poly.pdbx_strand_id
1 'polypeptide(L)' 'MIYAITHAVGTQEVVGRPGELTRVYVGLPHKQALRYIEVILAEHQNDLIIFHAMELSDLYRHLTEGG' A
#
# COMPACT_ATOMS: atom_id res chain seq x y z
N MET A 1 -8.18 -5.32 -0.80
CA MET A 1 -6.72 -5.21 -0.57
C MET A 1 -5.91 -5.46 -1.82
N ILE A 2 -6.03 -6.62 -2.48
CA ILE A 2 -5.29 -6.92 -3.73
C ILE A 2 -5.48 -5.84 -4.82
N TYR A 3 -6.69 -5.30 -4.97
CA TYR A 3 -6.94 -4.23 -5.94
C TYR A 3 -6.08 -2.98 -5.65
N ALA A 4 -6.00 -2.53 -4.40
CA ALA A 4 -5.19 -1.37 -4.01
C ALA A 4 -3.68 -1.60 -4.25
N ILE A 5 -3.21 -2.84 -4.14
CA ILE A 5 -1.80 -3.20 -4.41
C ILE A 5 -1.53 -3.20 -5.92
N THR A 6 -2.41 -3.81 -6.70
CA THR A 6 -2.23 -3.99 -8.16
C THR A 6 -2.60 -2.77 -9.00
N HIS A 7 -3.41 -1.87 -8.44
CA HIS A 7 -3.87 -0.62 -9.07
C HIS A 7 -3.55 0.58 -8.16
N ALA A 8 -2.40 0.53 -7.48
CA ALA A 8 -1.94 1.62 -6.64
C ALA A 8 -1.76 2.89 -7.48
N VAL A 9 -2.21 4.02 -6.94
CA VAL A 9 -1.93 5.35 -7.50
C VAL A 9 -0.56 5.86 -7.07
N GLY A 10 -0.03 5.34 -5.97
CA GLY A 10 1.31 5.64 -5.50
C GLY A 10 1.83 4.58 -4.55
N THR A 11 3.14 4.44 -4.51
CA THR A 11 3.82 3.47 -3.65
C THR A 11 5.10 4.07 -3.09
N GLN A 12 5.48 3.65 -1.89
CA GLN A 12 6.73 4.08 -1.26
C GLN A 12 7.33 2.95 -0.42
N GLU A 13 8.63 2.75 -0.52
CA GLU A 13 9.33 1.82 0.37
C GLU A 13 9.42 2.38 1.79
N VAL A 14 9.23 1.52 2.78
CA VAL A 14 9.28 1.87 4.19
C VAL A 14 10.20 0.91 4.93
N VAL A 15 10.67 1.31 6.10
CA VAL A 15 11.56 0.47 6.90
C VAL A 15 10.80 -0.77 7.38
N GLY A 16 11.26 -1.93 6.92
CA GLY A 16 10.76 -3.26 7.32
C GLY A 16 11.73 -4.02 8.22
N ARG A 17 11.51 -5.32 8.36
CA ARG A 17 12.49 -6.22 9.03
C ARG A 17 13.68 -6.51 8.10
N PRO A 18 14.85 -6.86 8.65
CA PRO A 18 16.00 -7.25 7.83
C PRO A 18 15.65 -8.41 6.89
N GLY A 19 15.92 -8.23 5.59
CA GLY A 19 15.63 -9.23 4.57
C GLY A 19 14.19 -9.23 4.05
N GLU A 20 13.35 -8.27 4.46
CA GLU A 20 12.02 -8.03 3.91
C GLU A 20 12.01 -6.75 3.08
N LEU A 21 11.43 -6.80 1.89
CA LEU A 21 11.09 -5.59 1.14
C LEU A 21 9.71 -5.13 1.60
N THR A 22 9.65 -4.04 2.36
CA THR A 22 8.40 -3.49 2.88
C THR A 22 7.99 -2.25 2.11
N ARG A 23 6.75 -2.22 1.61
CA ARG A 23 6.23 -1.13 0.79
C ARG A 23 4.81 -0.78 1.19
N VAL A 24 4.50 0.52 1.21
CA VAL A 24 3.13 1.03 1.25
C VAL A 24 2.59 1.19 -0.16
N TYR A 25 1.36 0.76 -0.36
CA TYR A 25 0.56 0.94 -1.57
C TYR A 25 -0.65 1.77 -1.22
N VAL A 26 -0.85 2.88 -1.93
CA VAL A 26 -2.04 3.74 -1.80
C VAL A 26 -2.91 3.52 -3.02
N GLY A 27 -4.16 3.14 -2.81
CA GLY A 27 -5.07 2.80 -3.90
C GLY A 27 -6.50 2.57 -3.43
N LEU A 28 -7.42 2.43 -4.39
CA LEU A 28 -8.81 2.12 -4.06
C LEU A 28 -8.92 0.65 -3.60
N PRO A 29 -9.76 0.31 -2.61
CA PRO A 29 -9.94 -1.08 -2.18
C PRO A 29 -10.60 -1.96 -3.27
N HIS A 30 -11.36 -1.35 -4.18
CA HIS A 30 -11.97 -1.93 -5.39
C HIS A 30 -12.42 -0.80 -6.35
N LYS A 31 -12.80 -1.15 -7.59
CA LYS A 31 -13.09 -0.20 -8.67
C LYS A 31 -14.17 0.85 -8.36
N GLN A 32 -15.20 0.51 -7.60
CA GLN A 32 -16.32 1.40 -7.26
C GLN A 32 -16.11 2.21 -5.96
N ALA A 33 -14.95 2.08 -5.31
CA ALA A 33 -14.69 2.80 -4.08
C ALA A 33 -14.43 4.28 -4.34
N LEU A 34 -14.80 5.13 -3.39
CA LEU A 34 -14.60 6.58 -3.46
C LEU A 34 -13.49 7.09 -2.52
N ARG A 35 -12.92 6.20 -1.71
CA ARG A 35 -11.90 6.53 -0.73
C ARG A 35 -10.69 5.62 -0.91
N TYR A 36 -9.51 6.24 -0.85
CA TYR A 36 -8.25 5.52 -0.88
C TYR A 36 -8.02 4.80 0.45
N ILE A 37 -7.34 3.67 0.36
CA ILE A 37 -6.74 2.98 1.47
C ILE A 37 -5.23 2.99 1.31
N GLU A 38 -4.53 2.90 2.44
CA GLU A 38 -3.12 2.55 2.50
C GLU A 38 -3.01 1.07 2.89
N VAL A 39 -2.14 0.33 2.20
CA VAL A 39 -1.84 -1.07 2.48
C VAL A 39 -0.34 -1.22 2.60
N ILE A 40 0.14 -1.72 3.73
CA ILE A 40 1.57 -2.04 3.91
C ILE A 40 1.72 -3.55 3.91
N LEU A 41 2.64 -4.00 3.06
CA LEU A 41 3.02 -5.41 2.97
C LEU A 41 4.53 -5.56 3.01
N ALA A 42 4.96 -6.71 3.51
CA ALA A 42 6.32 -7.19 3.40
C ALA A 42 6.37 -8.33 2.37
N GLU A 43 7.33 -8.25 1.46
CA GLU A 43 7.72 -9.35 0.59
C GLU A 43 8.87 -10.09 1.27
N HIS A 44 8.67 -11.38 1.56
CA HIS A 44 9.69 -12.25 2.13
C HIS A 44 9.76 -13.54 1.34
N GLN A 45 10.86 -13.74 0.60
CA GLN A 45 11.02 -14.87 -0.32
C GLN A 45 9.88 -14.92 -1.35
N ASN A 46 8.92 -15.85 -1.19
CA ASN A 46 7.75 -16.01 -2.05
C ASN A 46 6.44 -15.61 -1.36
N ASP A 47 6.50 -15.14 -0.11
CA ASP A 47 5.33 -14.77 0.67
C ASP A 47 5.10 -13.25 0.64
N LEU A 48 3.82 -12.89 0.52
CA LEU A 48 3.33 -11.52 0.67
C LEU A 48 2.54 -11.43 1.96
N ILE A 49 3.07 -10.70 2.94
CA ILE A 49 2.44 -10.55 4.26
C ILE A 49 1.90 -9.13 4.36
N ILE A 50 0.57 -9.01 4.29
CA ILE A 50 -0.12 -7.74 4.58
C ILE A 50 -0.33 -7.67 6.09
N PHE A 51 0.22 -6.63 6.73
CA PHE A 51 0.07 -6.43 8.17
C PHE A 51 -0.58 -5.08 8.53
N HIS A 52 -0.83 -4.22 7.55
CA HIS A 52 -1.54 -2.95 7.72
C HIS A 52 -2.45 -2.70 6.53
N ALA A 53 -3.72 -2.35 6.79
CA ALA A 53 -4.64 -1.87 5.78
C ALA A 53 -5.72 -1.00 6.42
N MET A 54 -5.79 0.27 6.05
CA MET A 54 -6.78 1.22 6.58
C MET A 54 -7.08 2.34 5.59
N GLU A 55 -8.07 3.19 5.91
CA GLU A 55 -8.33 4.42 5.15
C GLU A 55 -7.06 5.29 5.10
N LEU A 56 -6.80 5.90 3.94
CA LEU A 56 -5.59 6.67 3.69
C LEU A 56 -5.40 7.78 4.74
N SER A 57 -4.29 7.71 5.46
CA SER A 57 -3.88 8.72 6.43
C SER A 57 -3.15 9.88 5.75
N ASP A 58 -2.98 10.98 6.49
CA ASP A 58 -2.23 12.14 6.00
C ASP A 58 -0.74 11.82 5.76
N LEU A 59 -0.20 10.80 6.43
CA LEU A 59 1.19 10.38 6.29
C LEU A 59 1.56 9.97 4.86
N TYR A 60 0.61 9.39 4.13
CA TYR A 60 0.81 8.90 2.77
C TYR A 60 -0.07 9.61 1.73
N ARG A 61 -0.75 10.69 2.12
CA ARG A 61 -1.66 11.42 1.23
C ARG A 61 -0.94 12.02 0.03
N HIS A 62 0.32 12.42 0.19
CA HIS A 62 1.17 12.93 -0.91
C HIS A 62 1.33 11.92 -2.06
N LEU A 63 1.17 10.62 -1.80
CA LEU A 63 1.22 9.59 -2.84
C LEU A 63 0.02 9.60 -3.79
N THR A 64 -1.03 10.39 -3.49
CA THR A 64 -2.19 10.58 -4.39
C THR A 64 -2.06 11.78 -5.32
N GLU A 65 -1.05 12.63 -5.11
CA GLU A 65 -0.90 13.93 -5.79
C GLU A 65 0.02 13.85 -7.03
N GLY A 66 0.68 12.70 -7.25
CA GLY A 66 1.67 12.50 -8.31
C GLY A 66 1.29 11.51 -9.42
N GLY A 67 0.00 11.18 -9.56
CA GLY A 67 -0.53 10.27 -10.58
C GLY A 67 -0.77 10.93 -11.93
#